data_AF-A0A1X0Q5E3-F1
#
_entry.id   AF-A0A1X0Q5E3-F1
#
_cell.length_a   1.000
_cell.length_b   1.000
_cell.length_c   1.000
_cell.angle_alpha   90.00
_cell.angle_beta   90.00
_cell.angle_gamma   90.00
#
_symmetry.space_group_name_H-M   'P 1'
#
loop_
_entity.id
_entity.type
_entity.pdbx_description
1 polymer ?
#
loop_
_entity_poly.entity_id
_entity_poly.type
_entity_poly.pdbx_seq_one_letter_code
_entity_poly.pdbx_strand_id
1 'polypeptide(L)' 'MSKQFSYELLVLIKDDYLKGNSQRMIVVKRGVSKTAVSNIKLKIDKNILITRKFGSGRPEKHIMI' A
#
# COMPACT_ATOMS: atom_id res chain seq x y z
N MET A 1 -18.03 -0.19 8.39
CA MET A 1 -17.43 -0.92 7.26
C MET A 1 -15.98 -0.49 7.06
N SER A 2 -15.01 -1.32 7.44
CA SER A 2 -13.61 -1.12 7.07
C SER A 2 -13.44 -1.47 5.60
N LYS A 3 -13.54 -0.48 4.70
CA LYS A 3 -13.14 -0.68 3.31
C LYS A 3 -11.63 -0.95 3.29
N GLN A 4 -11.26 -2.20 3.09
CA GLN A 4 -9.87 -2.59 2.95
C GLN A 4 -9.36 -2.07 1.60
N PHE A 5 -8.23 -1.35 1.61
CA PHE A 5 -7.62 -0.88 0.37
C PHE A 5 -7.23 -2.06 -0.51
N SER A 6 -7.36 -1.89 -1.84
CA SER A 6 -6.85 -2.87 -2.79
C SER A 6 -5.34 -2.99 -2.64
N TYR A 7 -4.82 -4.17 -2.95
CA TYR A 7 -3.39 -4.43 -2.88
C TYR A 7 -2.60 -3.51 -3.81
N GLU A 8 -3.11 -3.29 -5.02
CA GLU A 8 -2.55 -2.36 -6.00
C GLU A 8 -2.36 -0.96 -5.42
N LEU A 9 -3.38 -0.43 -4.73
CA LEU A 9 -3.29 0.89 -4.12
C LEU A 9 -2.23 0.96 -3.02
N LEU A 10 -2.07 -0.12 -2.23
CA LEU A 10 -1.02 -0.20 -1.21
C LEU A 10 0.39 -0.19 -1.82
N VAL A 11 0.59 -0.92 -2.91
CA VAL A 11 1.87 -0.94 -3.65
C VAL A 11 2.17 0.43 -4.24
N LEU A 12 1.17 1.08 -4.84
CA LEU A 12 1.31 2.43 -5.41
C LEU A 12 1.68 3.48 -4.35
N ILE A 13 1.09 3.42 -3.16
CA ILE A 13 1.44 4.32 -2.05
C ILE A 13 2.87 4.05 -1.56
N LYS A 14 3.30 2.79 -1.50
CA LYS A 14 4.67 2.42 -1.13
C LYS A 14 5.68 2.95 -2.15
N ASP A 15 5.41 2.77 -3.44
CA ASP A 15 6.26 3.27 -4.53
C ASP A 15 6.37 4.81 -4.49
N ASP A 16 5.25 5.52 -4.30
CA ASP A 16 5.29 6.97 -4.16
C ASP A 16 6.15 7.43 -2.97
N TYR A 17 6.10 6.71 -1.84
CA TYR A 17 6.97 6.98 -0.70
C TYR A 17 8.44 6.72 -0.99
N LEU A 18 8.77 5.61 -1.66
CA LEU A 18 10.15 5.28 -2.04
C LEU A 18 10.73 6.29 -3.04
N LYS A 19 9.87 6.91 -3.86
CA LYS A 19 10.21 8.03 -4.75
C LYS A 19 10.40 9.37 -4.02
N GLY A 20 10.24 9.40 -2.69
CA GLY A 20 10.42 10.61 -1.88
C GLY A 20 9.22 11.55 -1.89
N ASN A 21 8.04 11.11 -2.34
CA ASN A 21 6.87 11.96 -2.37
C ASN A 21 6.39 12.29 -0.95
N SER A 22 6.02 13.56 -0.72
CA SER A 22 5.43 13.95 0.55
C SER A 22 4.07 13.29 0.77
N GLN A 23 3.73 13.02 2.03
CA GLN A 23 2.45 12.41 2.40
C GLN A 23 1.25 13.19 1.85
N ARG A 24 1.33 14.52 1.81
CA ARG A 24 0.28 15.38 1.25
C ARG A 24 0.10 15.15 -0.25
N MET A 25 1.19 14.99 -0.99
CA MET A 25 1.12 14.74 -2.42
C MET A 25 0.53 13.35 -2.71
N ILE A 26 0.88 12.34 -1.92
CA ILE A 26 0.35 10.98 -2.06
C ILE A 26 -1.16 10.96 -1.81
N VAL A 27 -1.64 11.66 -0.77
CA VAL A 27 -3.07 11.80 -0.46
C VAL A 27 -3.84 12.35 -1.66
N VAL A 28 -3.37 13.44 -2.24
CA VAL A 28 -4.02 14.09 -3.40
C VAL A 28 -3.94 13.18 -4.64
N LYS A 29 -2.76 12.63 -4.94
CA LYS A 29 -2.51 11.81 -6.13
C LYS A 29 -3.33 10.51 -6.13
N ARG A 30 -3.54 9.90 -4.97
CA ARG A 30 -4.20 8.59 -4.83
C ARG A 30 -5.64 8.66 -4.33
N GLY A 31 -6.13 9.85 -3.99
CA GLY A 31 -7.49 10.04 -3.48
C GLY A 31 -7.75 9.28 -2.17
N VAL A 32 -6.73 9.16 -1.31
CA VAL A 32 -6.80 8.41 -0.05
C VAL A 32 -6.72 9.33 1.15
N SER A 33 -7.26 8.90 2.29
CA SER A 33 -7.18 9.70 3.50
C SER A 33 -5.74 9.81 4.01
N LYS A 34 -5.43 10.94 4.67
CA LYS A 34 -4.13 11.15 5.32
C LYS A 34 -3.78 10.01 6.29
N THR A 35 -4.78 9.54 7.04
CA THR A 35 -4.65 8.43 8.00
C THR A 35 -4.24 7.12 7.32
N ALA A 36 -4.80 6.81 6.14
CA ALA A 36 -4.42 5.64 5.37
C ALA A 36 -2.93 5.66 5.00
N VAL A 37 -2.47 6.81 4.50
CA VAL A 37 -1.09 7.01 4.09
C VAL A 37 -0.14 6.99 5.30
N SER A 38 -0.55 7.51 6.47
CA SER A 38 0.21 7.36 7.73
C SER A 38 0.33 5.90 8.16
N ASN A 39 -0.76 5.13 8.12
CA ASN A 39 -0.74 3.73 8.53
C ASN A 39 0.17 2.88 7.63
N ILE A 40 0.21 3.18 6.33
CA ILE A 40 1.12 2.52 5.39
C ILE A 40 2.56 2.94 5.66
N LYS A 41 2.82 4.23 5.90
CA LYS A 41 4.15 4.71 6.30
C LYS A 41 4.68 3.98 7.53
N LEU A 42 3.86 3.85 8.58
CA LEU A 42 4.23 3.12 9.79
C LEU A 42 4.57 1.64 9.51
N LYS A 43 3.94 1.02 8.52
CA LYS A 43 4.29 -0.35 8.09
C LYS A 43 5.61 -0.38 7.34
N ILE A 44 5.88 0.59 6.47
CA ILE A 44 7.16 0.73 5.75
C ILE A 44 8.30 0.96 6.75
N ASP A 45 8.14 1.90 7.68
CA ASP A 45 9.14 2.26 8.69
C ASP A 45 9.47 1.06 9.60
N LYS A 46 8.46 0.23 9.91
CA LYS A 46 8.62 -1.02 10.68
C LYS A 46 9.10 -2.20 9.85
N ASN A 47 9.40 -2.00 8.56
CA ASN A 47 9.73 -3.02 7.57
C ASN A 47 8.73 -4.20 7.54
N ILE A 48 7.46 -3.91 7.85
CA ILE A 48 6.38 -4.90 7.81
C ILE A 48 6.00 -5.10 6.35
N LEU A 49 5.95 -6.36 5.93
CA LEU A 49 5.45 -6.74 4.61
C LEU A 49 4.04 -6.17 4.41
N ILE A 50 3.94 -5.24 3.46
CA ILE A 50 2.67 -4.75 2.92
C ILE A 50 2.08 -5.82 1.97
N THR A 51 2.86 -6.86 1.65
CA THR A 51 2.42 -8.01 0.88
C THR A 51 1.47 -8.91 1.67
N ARG A 52 0.71 -9.67 0.90
CA ARG A 52 -0.22 -10.68 1.37
C ARG A 52 0.49 -11.65 2.34
N LYS A 53 -0.16 -12.00 3.46
CA LYS A 53 0.28 -13.15 4.28
C LYS A 53 0.35 -14.38 3.36
N PHE A 54 1.57 -14.85 3.10
CA PHE A 54 1.82 -16.19 2.57
C PHE A 54 1.13 -17.17 3.54
N GLY A 55 0.06 -17.83 3.09
CA GLY A 55 -0.78 -18.71 3.93
C GLY A 55 -2.30 -18.48 3.84
N SER A 56 -2.78 -17.50 3.07
CA SER A 56 -4.23 -17.22 2.93
C SER A 56 -4.96 -17.99 1.82
N GLY A 57 -4.34 -19.00 1.19
CA GLY A 57 -5.01 -19.96 0.30
C GLY A 57 -5.61 -19.45 -1.03
N ARG A 58 -5.73 -18.14 -1.30
CA ARG A 58 -6.18 -17.68 -2.63
C ARG A 58 -5.05 -17.79 -3.67
N PRO A 59 -5.29 -18.39 -4.84
CA PRO A 59 -4.26 -18.58 -5.86
C PRO A 59 -3.79 -17.24 -6.43
N GLU A 60 -2.48 -17.11 -6.60
CA GLU A 60 -1.87 -16.07 -7.43
C GLU A 60 -2.12 -16.44 -8.89
N LYS A 61 -2.87 -15.63 -9.64
CA LYS A 61 -2.72 -15.64 -11.10
C LYS A 61 -1.41 -14.93 -11.39
N HIS A 62 -0.33 -15.71 -11.49
CA HIS A 62 0.91 -15.26 -12.11
C HIS A 62 0.58 -14.77 -13.51
N ILE A 63 0.64 -13.45 -13.72
CA ILE A 63 0.81 -12.88 -15.05
C ILE A 63 2.31 -12.63 -15.15
N MET A 64 3.02 -13.58 -15.78
CA MET A 64 4.37 -13.35 -16.29
C MET A 64 4.26 -12.40 -17.48
N ILE A 65 4.99 -11.28 -17.44
CA ILE A 65 5.50 -10.59 -18.62
C ILE A 65 7.01 -10.52 -18.42
#